data_AF-A0A369W124-F1
#
_entry.id   AF-A0A369W124-F1
#
_cell.length_a   1.000
_cell.length_b   1.000
_cell.length_c   1.000
_cell.angle_alpha   90.00
_cell.angle_beta   90.00
_cell.angle_gamma   90.00
#
_symmetry.space_group_name_H-M   'P 1'
#
loop_
_entity.id
_entity.type
_entity.pdbx_description
1 polymer ?
#
loop_
_entity_poly.entity_id
_entity_poly.type
_entity_poly.pdbx_seq_one_letter_code
_entity_poly.pdbx_strand_id
1 'polypeptide(L)'
;MKIITLDRIFAGLVILLGIHVVTTSIGLGLYRGHVPGPGFFPMASGVLILVLAIALLARSFLRDKAITSDVIAPATIAVIGVLTVALVVFVFAAPLLGLSIATFILMVITGLLTQEPDRRGRAFYTRLILASAATAAICHVLFGQVIRIPLIYGPLGI
;
A
#
# COMPACT_ATOMS: atom_id res chain seq x y z
N MET A 1 8.63 -16.11 -19.57
CA MET A 1 7.15 -16.03 -19.50
C MET A 1 6.73 -14.68 -20.08
N LYS A 2 5.69 -14.60 -20.92
CA LYS A 2 5.26 -13.31 -21.48
C LYS A 2 4.71 -12.42 -20.36
N ILE A 3 5.03 -11.12 -20.35
CA ILE A 3 4.60 -10.19 -19.28
C ILE A 3 3.07 -10.19 -19.14
N ILE A 4 2.36 -10.29 -20.25
CA ILE A 4 0.89 -10.37 -20.29
C ILE A 4 0.36 -11.61 -19.53
N THR A 5 1.05 -12.75 -19.61
CA THR A 5 0.66 -13.95 -18.86
C THR A 5 0.89 -13.76 -17.37
N LEU A 6 2.00 -13.12 -16.98
CA LEU A 6 2.31 -12.82 -15.58
C LEU A 6 1.30 -11.82 -14.99
N ASP A 7 0.93 -10.79 -15.75
CA ASP A 7 -0.07 -9.79 -15.37
C ASP A 7 -1.45 -10.43 -15.14
N ARG A 8 -1.87 -11.35 -16.02
CA ARG A 8 -3.13 -12.10 -15.85
C ARG A 8 -3.12 -13.02 -14.63
N ILE A 9 -2.02 -13.73 -14.40
CA ILE A 9 -1.86 -14.59 -13.21
C ILE A 9 -1.92 -13.73 -11.95
N PHE A 10 -1.19 -12.62 -11.93
CA PHE A 10 -1.17 -11.70 -10.80
C PHE A 10 -2.56 -11.10 -10.55
N ALA A 11 -3.26 -10.62 -11.57
CA ALA A 11 -4.62 -10.12 -11.44
C ALA A 11 -5.58 -11.21 -10.89
N GLY A 12 -5.45 -12.46 -11.35
CA GLY A 12 -6.19 -13.60 -10.81
C GLY A 12 -5.91 -13.83 -9.31
N LEU A 13 -4.66 -13.76 -8.88
CA LEU A 13 -4.30 -13.86 -7.46
C LEU A 13 -4.88 -12.71 -6.63
N VAL A 14 -4.86 -11.49 -7.16
CA VAL A 14 -5.43 -10.31 -6.49
C VAL A 14 -6.96 -10.41 -6.40
N ILE A 15 -7.64 -10.98 -7.40
CA ILE A 15 -9.08 -11.29 -7.33
C ILE A 15 -9.36 -12.27 -6.19
N LEU A 16 -8.59 -13.36 -6.10
CA LEU A 16 -8.74 -14.33 -5.01
C LEU A 16 -8.47 -13.69 -3.65
N LEU A 17 -7.46 -12.83 -3.54
CA LEU A 17 -7.18 -12.06 -2.34
C LEU A 17 -8.36 -11.14 -1.97
N GLY A 18 -8.91 -10.41 -2.94
CA GLY A 18 -10.09 -9.55 -2.72
C GLY A 18 -11.29 -10.33 -2.20
N ILE A 19 -11.60 -11.50 -2.81
CA ILE A 19 -12.66 -12.40 -2.33
C ILE A 19 -12.38 -12.88 -0.91
N HIS A 20 -11.14 -13.28 -0.62
CA HIS A 20 -10.73 -13.74 0.71
C HIS A 20 -10.89 -12.63 1.77
N VAL A 21 -10.47 -11.40 1.45
CA VAL A 21 -10.67 -10.25 2.35
C VAL A 21 -12.15 -10.02 2.58
N VAL A 22 -12.98 -9.93 1.54
CA VAL A 22 -14.44 -9.69 1.68
C VAL A 22 -15.11 -10.77 2.54
N THR A 23 -14.83 -12.04 2.27
CA THR A 23 -15.43 -13.16 3.03
C THR A 23 -15.01 -13.15 4.50
N THR A 24 -13.74 -12.90 4.79
CA THR A 24 -13.22 -12.77 6.16
C THR A 24 -13.83 -11.55 6.87
N SER A 25 -14.06 -10.46 6.14
CA SER A 25 -14.63 -9.21 6.67
C SER A 25 -16.06 -9.39 7.19
N ILE A 26 -16.85 -10.24 6.54
CA ILE A 26 -18.21 -10.55 6.97
C ILE A 26 -18.19 -11.21 8.36
N GLY A 27 -17.23 -12.12 8.59
CA GLY A 27 -17.04 -12.79 9.88
C GLY A 27 -16.63 -11.86 11.03
N LEU A 28 -16.04 -10.70 10.74
CA LEU A 28 -15.68 -9.69 11.73
C LEU A 28 -16.89 -8.84 12.20
N GLY A 29 -18.01 -8.92 11.49
CA GLY A 29 -19.20 -8.11 11.75
C GLY A 29 -19.09 -6.71 11.12
N LEU A 30 -20.01 -6.41 10.20
CA LEU A 30 -20.01 -5.17 9.42
C LEU A 30 -20.63 -3.99 10.16
N TYR A 31 -21.56 -4.24 11.07
CA TYR A 31 -22.24 -3.23 11.86
C TYR A 31 -22.41 -3.69 13.30
N ARG A 32 -22.33 -2.76 14.24
CA ARG A 32 -22.74 -2.95 15.63
C ARG A 32 -23.71 -1.83 15.97
N GLY A 33 -25.02 -2.11 15.90
CA GLY A 33 -26.05 -1.06 16.00
C GLY A 33 -25.92 -0.07 14.83
N HIS A 34 -25.75 1.22 15.14
CA HIS A 34 -25.62 2.30 14.16
C HIS A 34 -24.18 2.67 13.80
N VAL A 35 -23.18 1.98 14.36
CA VAL A 35 -21.77 2.24 14.07
C VAL A 35 -21.17 1.15 13.17
N PRO A 36 -20.29 1.51 12.21
CA PRO A 36 -19.54 0.54 11.43
C PRO A 36 -18.77 -0.41 12.35
N GLY A 37 -18.92 -1.71 12.10
CA GLY A 37 -18.18 -2.76 12.78
C GLY A 37 -16.76 -2.91 12.21
N PRO A 38 -15.90 -3.71 12.87
CA PRO A 38 -14.51 -3.89 12.45
C PRO A 38 -14.37 -4.56 11.08
N GLY A 39 -15.40 -5.25 10.59
CA GLY A 39 -15.44 -5.80 9.24
C GLY A 39 -15.73 -4.79 8.14
N PHE A 40 -16.26 -3.61 8.44
CA PHE A 40 -16.70 -2.65 7.42
C PHE A 40 -15.54 -2.15 6.53
N PHE A 41 -14.44 -1.73 7.13
CA PHE A 41 -13.29 -1.20 6.39
C PHE A 41 -12.58 -2.28 5.55
N PRO A 42 -12.28 -3.47 6.10
CA PRO A 42 -11.78 -4.59 5.31
C PRO A 42 -12.73 -5.00 4.16
N MET A 43 -14.06 -4.96 4.38
CA MET A 43 -15.03 -5.26 3.32
C MET A 43 -14.94 -4.24 2.18
N ALA A 44 -14.97 -2.94 2.49
CA ALA A 44 -14.90 -1.89 1.49
C ALA A 44 -13.60 -1.93 0.68
N SER A 45 -12.45 -2.15 1.35
CA SER A 45 -11.16 -2.28 0.67
C SER A 45 -11.09 -3.56 -0.17
N GLY A 46 -11.59 -4.70 0.34
CA GLY A 46 -11.67 -5.95 -0.41
C GLY A 46 -12.52 -5.85 -1.67
N VAL A 47 -13.68 -5.19 -1.59
CA VAL A 47 -14.54 -4.92 -2.77
C VAL A 47 -13.82 -4.02 -3.77
N LEU A 48 -13.16 -2.95 -3.31
CA LEU A 48 -12.42 -2.06 -4.20
C LEU A 48 -11.28 -2.79 -4.92
N ILE A 49 -10.51 -3.61 -4.19
CA ILE A 49 -9.45 -4.46 -4.76
C ILE A 49 -10.04 -5.38 -5.81
N LEU A 50 -11.16 -6.05 -5.50
CA LEU A 50 -11.82 -6.97 -6.42
C LEU A 50 -12.25 -6.28 -7.71
N VAL A 51 -12.93 -5.13 -7.60
CA VAL A 51 -13.39 -4.35 -8.76
C VAL A 51 -12.23 -3.91 -9.63
N LEU A 52 -11.17 -3.35 -9.03
CA LEU A 52 -9.99 -2.89 -9.75
C LEU A 52 -9.24 -4.05 -10.42
N ALA A 53 -9.11 -5.19 -9.75
CA ALA A 53 -8.44 -6.36 -10.29
C ALA A 53 -9.22 -6.98 -11.47
N ILE A 54 -10.55 -7.05 -11.39
CA ILE A 54 -11.41 -7.47 -12.50
C ILE A 54 -11.27 -6.50 -13.69
N ALA A 55 -11.30 -5.18 -13.43
CA ALA A 55 -11.14 -4.18 -14.47
C ALA A 55 -9.76 -4.27 -15.16
N LEU A 56 -8.68 -4.47 -14.39
CA LEU A 56 -7.33 -4.70 -14.92
C LEU A 56 -7.26 -5.98 -15.76
N LEU A 57 -7.84 -7.07 -15.26
CA LEU A 57 -7.87 -8.34 -15.97
C LEU A 57 -8.65 -8.21 -17.30
N ALA A 58 -9.83 -7.59 -17.29
CA ALA A 58 -10.61 -7.31 -18.49
C ALA A 58 -9.84 -6.45 -19.50
N ARG A 59 -9.16 -5.39 -19.02
CA ARG A 59 -8.29 -4.55 -19.85
C ARG A 59 -7.15 -5.35 -20.49
N SER A 60 -6.59 -6.34 -19.80
CA SER A 60 -5.53 -7.21 -20.33
C SER A 60 -5.99 -8.10 -21.49
N PHE A 61 -7.29 -8.34 -21.63
CA PHE A 61 -7.88 -9.07 -22.75
C PHE A 61 -8.24 -8.15 -23.92
N LEU A 62 -8.62 -6.90 -23.62
CA LEU A 62 -9.01 -5.90 -24.62
C LEU A 62 -7.81 -5.18 -25.26
N ARG A 63 -6.61 -5.27 -24.67
CA ARG A 63 -5.42 -4.59 -25.18
C ARG A 63 -4.80 -5.35 -26.35
N ASP A 64 -4.66 -4.67 -27.49
CA ASP A 64 -3.97 -5.22 -28.66
C ASP A 64 -2.50 -5.53 -28.36
N LYS A 65 -2.04 -6.69 -28.84
CA LYS A 65 -0.70 -7.25 -28.61
C LYS A 65 0.46 -6.40 -29.17
N ALA A 66 0.16 -5.32 -29.88
CA ALA A 66 1.14 -4.55 -30.65
C ALA A 66 1.90 -3.47 -29.84
N ILE A 67 1.51 -3.14 -28.60
CA ILE A 67 2.01 -1.92 -27.91
C ILE A 67 2.91 -2.19 -26.68
N THR A 68 3.33 -3.42 -26.38
CA THR A 68 4.17 -3.66 -25.19
C THR A 68 5.60 -4.03 -25.58
N SER A 69 6.51 -3.06 -25.47
CA SER A 69 7.95 -3.30 -25.35
C SER A 69 8.17 -4.19 -24.12
N ASP A 70 8.44 -5.47 -24.37
CA ASP A 70 8.23 -6.60 -23.46
C ASP A 70 9.37 -6.80 -22.42
N VAL A 71 10.13 -5.75 -22.09
CA VAL A 71 11.28 -5.84 -21.20
C VAL A 71 11.18 -4.79 -20.10
N ILE A 72 10.77 -5.22 -18.91
CA ILE A 72 10.90 -4.42 -17.68
C ILE A 72 12.39 -4.38 -17.34
N ALA A 73 12.94 -3.19 -17.10
CA ALA A 73 14.33 -3.06 -16.69
C ALA A 73 14.56 -3.83 -15.36
N PRO A 74 15.65 -4.60 -15.23
CA PRO A 74 15.96 -5.33 -13.99
C PRO A 74 15.97 -4.44 -12.74
N ALA A 75 16.40 -3.19 -12.90
CA ALA A 75 16.38 -2.18 -11.84
C ALA A 75 14.96 -1.89 -11.33
N THR A 76 13.96 -1.85 -12.22
CA THR A 76 12.56 -1.65 -11.84
C THR A 76 12.02 -2.83 -11.04
N ILE A 77 12.38 -4.07 -11.41
CA ILE A 77 12.00 -5.27 -10.66
C ILE A 77 12.61 -5.24 -9.26
N ALA A 78 13.89 -4.85 -9.14
CA ALA A 78 14.56 -4.71 -7.85
C ALA A 78 13.87 -3.67 -6.97
N VAL A 79 13.52 -2.49 -7.52
CA VAL A 79 12.78 -1.45 -6.79
C VAL A 79 11.44 -1.96 -6.29
N ILE A 80 10.65 -2.63 -7.13
CA ILE A 80 9.37 -3.23 -6.73
C ILE A 80 9.57 -4.25 -5.61
N GLY A 81 10.60 -5.10 -5.71
CA GLY A 81 10.95 -6.07 -4.68
C GLY A 81 11.27 -5.41 -3.33
N VAL A 82 12.11 -4.38 -3.33
CA VAL A 82 12.47 -3.65 -2.11
C VAL A 82 11.26 -2.93 -1.51
N LEU A 83 10.41 -2.29 -2.32
CA LEU A 83 9.18 -1.65 -1.83
C LEU A 83 8.22 -2.66 -1.21
N THR A 84 8.09 -3.85 -1.82
CA THR A 84 7.27 -4.94 -1.29
C THR A 84 7.79 -5.39 0.07
N VAL A 85 9.10 -5.61 0.20
CA VAL A 85 9.74 -5.97 1.47
C VAL A 85 9.56 -4.85 2.51
N ALA A 86 9.72 -3.59 2.12
CA ALA A 86 9.54 -2.45 3.01
C ALA A 86 8.11 -2.36 3.56
N LEU A 87 7.10 -2.64 2.74
CA LEU A 87 5.69 -2.73 3.17
C LEU A 87 5.46 -3.87 4.16
N VAL A 88 6.04 -5.05 3.91
CA VAL A 88 5.94 -6.19 4.83
C VAL A 88 6.61 -5.85 6.16
N VAL A 89 7.84 -5.33 6.12
CA VAL A 89 8.58 -4.91 7.32
C VAL A 89 7.80 -3.83 8.07
N PHE A 90 7.18 -2.88 7.39
CA PHE A 90 6.33 -1.86 8.01
C PHE A 90 5.22 -2.47 8.87
N VAL A 91 4.49 -3.47 8.36
CA VAL A 91 3.40 -4.12 9.09
C VAL A 91 3.91 -4.77 10.38
N PHE A 92 5.07 -5.42 10.35
CA PHE A 92 5.65 -6.06 11.54
C PHE A 92 6.37 -5.09 12.47
N ALA A 93 6.92 -4.00 11.95
CA ALA A 93 7.63 -3.00 12.72
C ALA A 93 6.69 -1.98 13.38
N ALA A 94 5.50 -1.76 12.84
CA ALA A 94 4.54 -0.79 13.39
C ALA A 94 4.17 -1.07 14.87
N PRO A 95 3.90 -2.32 15.32
CA PRO A 95 3.71 -2.63 16.74
C PRO A 95 4.91 -2.31 17.64
N LEU A 96 6.13 -2.35 17.09
CA LEU A 96 7.37 -2.14 17.84
C LEU A 96 7.80 -0.68 17.88
N LEU A 97 7.61 0.04 16.78
CA LEU A 97 8.08 1.42 16.59
C LEU A 97 6.99 2.47 16.79
N GLY A 98 5.73 2.06 16.74
CA GLY A 98 4.60 2.97 16.63
C GLY A 98 4.29 3.33 15.17
N LEU A 99 3.02 3.65 14.91
CA LEU A 99 2.53 3.90 13.56
C LEU A 99 3.23 5.11 12.91
N SER A 100 3.52 6.16 13.67
CA SER A 100 4.11 7.40 13.15
C SER A 100 5.53 7.18 12.65
N ILE A 101 6.35 6.50 13.46
CA ILE A 101 7.75 6.22 13.12
C ILE A 101 7.84 5.22 11.98
N ALA A 102 7.03 4.17 12.00
CA ALA A 102 6.98 3.19 10.92
C ALA A 102 6.56 3.84 9.59
N THR A 103 5.57 4.74 9.61
CA THR A 103 5.10 5.46 8.41
C THR A 103 6.17 6.40 7.88
N PHE A 104 6.86 7.14 8.76
CA PHE A 104 7.97 8.00 8.39
C PHE A 104 9.08 7.21 7.68
N ILE A 105 9.52 6.10 8.25
CA ILE A 105 10.56 5.24 7.67
C ILE A 105 10.12 4.71 6.31
N LEU A 106 8.89 4.20 6.20
CA LEU A 106 8.35 3.69 4.94
C LEU A 106 8.34 4.77 3.85
N MET A 107 7.91 6.00 4.17
CA MET A 107 7.91 7.10 3.21
C MET A 107 9.30 7.52 2.78
N VAL A 108 10.27 7.57 3.69
CA VAL A 108 11.67 7.87 3.36
C VAL A 108 12.23 6.79 2.43
N ILE A 109 12.05 5.51 2.76
CA ILE A 109 12.51 4.38 1.93
C ILE A 109 11.89 4.48 0.53
N THR A 110 10.58 4.69 0.45
CA THR A 110 9.86 4.79 -0.82
C THR A 110 10.34 5.98 -1.65
N GLY A 111 10.54 7.12 -1.01
CA GLY A 111 11.07 8.33 -1.64
C GLY A 111 12.47 8.12 -2.20
N LEU A 112 13.36 7.45 -1.46
CA LEU A 112 14.73 7.17 -1.90
C LEU A 112 14.79 6.18 -3.08
N LEU A 113 13.89 5.21 -3.13
CA LEU A 113 13.84 4.17 -4.16
C LEU A 113 13.21 4.64 -5.48
N THR A 114 12.25 5.56 -5.40
CA THR A 114 11.47 6.01 -6.57
C THR A 114 12.12 7.22 -7.28
N GLN A 115 13.29 7.66 -6.84
CA GLN A 115 13.93 8.85 -7.39
C GLN A 115 14.59 8.65 -8.75
N GLU A 116 14.42 9.65 -9.62
CA GLU A 116 15.24 9.84 -10.81
C GLU A 116 16.68 10.29 -10.42
N PRO A 117 17.73 9.70 -11.03
CA PRO A 117 19.14 9.99 -10.69
C PRO A 117 19.53 11.48 -10.73
N ASP A 118 18.93 12.25 -11.64
CA ASP A 118 19.29 13.65 -11.91
C ASP A 118 18.82 14.66 -10.84
N ARG A 119 17.98 14.25 -9.89
CA ARG A 119 17.42 15.14 -8.86
C ARG A 119 18.02 14.96 -7.46
N ARG A 120 19.15 14.26 -7.36
CA ARG A 120 19.90 14.06 -6.10
C ARG A 120 20.65 15.32 -5.67
N GLY A 121 19.92 16.26 -5.06
CA GLY A 121 20.48 17.43 -4.37
C GLY A 121 20.20 17.42 -2.86
N ARG A 122 20.97 18.18 -2.08
CA ARG A 122 20.70 18.38 -0.63
C ARG A 122 19.28 18.87 -0.36
N ALA A 123 18.76 19.74 -1.24
CA ALA A 123 17.39 20.24 -1.17
C ALA A 123 16.32 19.15 -1.35
N PHE A 124 16.64 18.05 -2.03
CA PHE A 124 15.70 16.94 -2.15
C PHE A 124 15.59 16.18 -0.82
N TYR A 125 16.72 15.81 -0.20
CA TYR A 125 16.71 15.05 1.05
C TYR A 125 15.99 15.82 2.17
N THR A 126 16.20 17.14 2.25
CA THR A 126 15.48 17.97 3.22
C THR A 126 13.97 17.99 2.95
N ARG A 127 13.55 18.14 1.68
CA ARG A 127 12.12 18.07 1.31
C ARG A 127 11.52 16.70 1.57
N LEU A 128 12.25 15.62 1.31
CA LEU A 128 11.79 14.25 1.55
C LEU A 128 11.58 14.00 3.04
N ILE A 129 12.56 14.35 3.87
CA ILE A 129 12.46 14.21 5.33
C ILE A 129 11.30 15.06 5.86
N LEU A 130 11.21 16.32 5.41
CA LEU A 130 10.16 17.23 5.87
C LEU A 130 8.77 16.77 5.43
N ALA A 131 8.61 16.34 4.18
CA ALA A 131 7.34 15.80 3.69
C ALA A 131 6.95 14.50 4.40
N SER A 132 7.91 13.60 4.65
CA SER A 132 7.67 12.34 5.36
C SER A 132 7.28 12.60 6.82
N ALA A 133 7.98 13.52 7.50
CA ALA A 133 7.68 13.90 8.88
C ALA A 133 6.33 14.60 8.99
N ALA A 134 6.05 15.55 8.09
CA ALA A 134 4.77 16.24 8.03
C ALA A 134 3.62 15.26 7.78
N THR A 135 3.77 14.33 6.83
CA THR A 135 2.75 13.34 6.53
C THR A 135 2.49 12.42 7.72
N ALA A 136 3.54 11.90 8.36
CA ALA A 136 3.40 11.06 9.54
C ALA A 136 2.69 11.81 10.69
N ALA A 137 3.06 13.07 10.95
CA ALA A 137 2.43 13.91 11.97
C ALA A 137 0.96 14.20 11.64
N ILE A 138 0.65 14.56 10.39
CA ILE A 138 -0.73 14.82 9.94
C ILE A 138 -1.57 13.56 10.08
N CYS A 139 -1.06 12.39 9.67
CA CYS A 139 -1.75 11.12 9.85
C CYS A 139 -1.98 10.81 11.34
N HIS A 140 -0.98 11.02 12.20
CA HIS A 140 -1.13 10.81 13.64
C HIS A 140 -2.25 11.68 14.23
N VAL A 141 -2.27 12.98 13.88
CA VAL A 141 -3.29 13.93 14.36
C VAL A 141 -4.68 13.56 13.81
N LEU A 142 -4.78 13.31 12.50
CA LEU A 142 -6.05 12.95 11.88
C LEU A 142 -6.63 11.67 12.47
N PHE A 143 -5.84 10.59 12.55
CA PHE A 143 -6.35 9.31 13.04
C PHE A 143 -6.51 9.28 14.56
N GLY A 144 -5.62 9.90 15.32
CA GLY A 144 -5.63 9.89 16.78
C GLY A 144 -6.59 10.91 17.41
N GLN A 145 -6.61 12.14 16.90
CA GLN A 145 -7.38 13.23 17.51
C GLN A 145 -8.72 13.47 16.81
N VAL A 146 -8.73 13.47 15.48
CA VAL A 146 -9.94 13.79 14.70
C VAL A 146 -10.86 12.56 14.61
N ILE A 147 -10.33 11.42 14.16
CA ILE A 147 -11.10 10.19 13.97
C ILE A 147 -11.16 9.34 15.25
N ARG A 148 -10.23 9.58 16.20
CA ARG A 148 -10.15 8.88 17.51
C ARG A 148 -10.07 7.36 17.39
N ILE A 149 -9.32 6.88 16.41
CA ILE A 149 -9.00 5.46 16.25
C ILE A 149 -7.89 5.10 17.25
N PRO A 150 -7.92 3.91 17.89
CA PRO A 150 -6.79 3.43 18.68
C PRO A 150 -5.55 3.30 17.80
N LEU A 151 -4.60 4.21 18.01
CA LEU A 151 -3.31 4.17 17.33
C LEU A 151 -2.40 3.13 17.98
N ILE A 152 -1.57 2.51 17.15
CA ILE A 152 -0.47 1.67 17.63
C ILE A 152 0.63 2.62 18.09
N TYR A 153 0.76 2.75 19.41
CA TYR A 153 1.81 3.57 20.01
C TYR A 153 3.08 2.75 20.21
N GLY A 154 4.21 3.31 19.80
CA GLY A 154 5.51 2.75 20.05
C GLY A 154 6.03 3.08 21.46
N PRO A 155 7.27 2.68 21.78
CA PRO A 155 7.91 2.97 23.07
C PRO A 155 8.06 4.47 23.38
N LEU A 156 7.97 5.32 22.36
CA LEU A 156 8.00 6.78 22.51
C LEU A 156 6.61 7.41 22.71
N GLY A 157 5.54 6.61 22.80
CA GLY A 157 4.17 7.10 22.96
C GLY A 157 3.59 7.77 21.70
N ILE A 158 4.20 7.53 20.53
CA ILE A 158 3.80 8.04 19.20
C ILE A 158 3.80 6.95 18.14
#